data_AF-A0A7X0MUX8-F1
#
_entry.id   AF-A0A7X0MUX8-F1
#
_cell.length_a   1.000
_cell.length_b   1.000
_cell.length_c   1.000
_cell.angle_alpha   90.00
_cell.angle_beta   90.00
_cell.angle_gamma   90.00
#
_symmetry.space_group_name_H-M   'P 1'
#
loop_
_entity.id
_entity.type
_entity.pdbx_description
1 polymer ?
#
loop_
_entity_poly.entity_id
_entity_poly.type
_entity_poly.pdbx_seq_one_letter_code
_entity_poly.pdbx_strand_id
1 'polypeptide(L)'
;MLARCIFICSVLFYASFHAPVLKAADPYLWLPTSYKGKLPQLKQAVDVARENPRCSQVLKGTVNVDLSSQQVPVFKILCRDDERKTFSLLLDGTSFKTYDRTKSRFHKGPSERSMREFWTACNKAVADMYEDFRTIRVLTRERPEPTLYKDATVGIAIDFDAVSLIGERLAFRAECIFTSGTSYRLKLTGREVDAP
;
A
#
# COMPACT_ATOMS: atom_id res chain seq x y z
N MET A 1 69.03 31.53 -53.37
CA MET A 1 67.59 31.84 -53.56
C MET A 1 66.84 30.51 -53.47
N LEU A 2 66.31 30.16 -52.30
CA LEU A 2 64.90 30.38 -51.87
C LEU A 2 63.92 29.63 -52.80
N ALA A 3 63.03 28.72 -52.37
CA ALA A 3 62.51 28.42 -51.05
C ALA A 3 61.88 27.00 -51.03
N ARG A 4 61.84 26.41 -49.83
CA ARG A 4 61.15 25.16 -49.47
C ARG A 4 59.64 25.42 -49.31
N CYS A 5 58.78 24.55 -49.83
CA CYS A 5 57.36 24.49 -49.44
C CYS A 5 57.07 23.13 -48.79
N ILE A 6 56.87 23.19 -47.48
CA ILE A 6 56.52 22.09 -46.58
C ILE A 6 54.98 22.05 -46.52
N PHE A 7 54.38 20.94 -46.96
CA PHE A 7 52.94 20.68 -46.77
C PHE A 7 52.74 19.97 -45.43
N ILE A 8 52.34 20.72 -44.40
CA ILE A 8 51.83 20.20 -43.13
C ILE A 8 50.31 20.28 -43.20
N CYS A 9 49.63 19.14 -43.41
CA CYS A 9 48.18 19.07 -43.37
C CYS A 9 47.75 18.52 -42.00
N SER A 10 47.36 19.46 -41.15
CA SER A 10 46.59 19.40 -39.91
C SER A 10 45.93 18.06 -39.54
N VAL A 11 46.49 17.39 -38.55
CA VAL A 11 45.77 16.38 -37.75
C VAL A 11 44.84 17.14 -36.80
N LEU A 12 43.55 17.22 -37.14
CA LEU A 12 42.50 17.69 -36.24
C LEU A 12 42.27 16.65 -35.13
N PHE A 13 43.02 16.81 -34.03
CA PHE A 13 42.76 16.13 -32.76
C PHE A 13 41.44 16.68 -32.20
N TYR A 14 40.32 16.01 -32.50
CA TYR A 14 39.06 16.24 -31.78
C TYR A 14 39.26 15.75 -30.34
N ALA A 15 39.57 16.68 -29.44
CA ALA A 15 39.51 16.44 -28.00
C ALA A 15 38.05 16.17 -27.63
N SER A 16 37.68 14.90 -27.52
CA SER A 16 36.41 14.49 -26.92
C SER A 16 36.44 14.90 -25.44
N PHE A 17 35.91 16.08 -25.15
CA PHE A 17 35.57 16.52 -23.81
C PHE A 17 34.59 15.52 -23.21
N HIS A 18 35.11 14.53 -22.48
CA HIS A 18 34.31 13.70 -21.59
C HIS A 18 33.90 14.59 -20.41
N ALA A 19 32.68 15.12 -20.47
CA ALA A 19 32.09 15.77 -19.31
C ALA A 19 32.08 14.76 -18.15
N PRO A 20 32.56 15.13 -16.95
CA PRO A 20 32.51 14.26 -15.80
C PRO A 20 31.05 13.95 -15.48
N VAL A 21 30.67 12.68 -15.58
CA VAL A 21 29.37 12.19 -15.13
C VAL A 21 29.32 12.38 -13.61
N LEU A 22 28.58 13.40 -13.16
CA LEU A 22 28.25 13.59 -11.75
C LEU A 22 27.60 12.32 -11.23
N LYS A 23 28.31 11.59 -10.36
CA LYS A 23 27.82 10.38 -9.71
C LYS A 23 26.55 10.77 -8.94
N ALA A 24 25.40 10.29 -9.42
CA ALA A 24 24.11 10.57 -8.78
C ALA A 24 24.19 10.19 -7.30
N ALA A 25 23.75 11.11 -6.43
CA ALA A 25 23.67 10.86 -4.99
C ALA A 25 22.93 9.53 -4.73
N ASP A 26 23.44 8.73 -3.79
CA ASP A 26 22.84 7.43 -3.49
C ASP A 26 21.38 7.61 -3.05
N PRO A 27 20.44 6.82 -3.60
CA PRO A 27 19.04 6.97 -3.30
C PRO A 27 18.76 6.60 -1.85
N TYR A 28 17.88 7.35 -1.18
CA TYR A 28 17.44 6.99 0.16
C TYR A 28 16.51 5.77 0.08
N LEU A 29 17.01 4.61 0.52
CA LEU A 29 16.24 3.36 0.55
C LEU A 29 15.83 3.04 1.97
N TRP A 30 14.54 2.88 2.19
CA TRP A 30 14.01 2.55 3.51
C TRP A 30 12.79 1.64 3.40
N LEU A 31 12.68 0.73 4.37
CA LEU A 31 11.54 -0.17 4.51
C LEU A 31 11.05 -0.18 5.97
N PRO A 32 9.73 -0.27 6.20
CA PRO A 32 9.19 -0.56 7.52
C PRO A 32 9.75 -1.87 8.08
N THR A 33 9.75 -2.01 9.40
CA THR A 33 10.30 -3.19 10.11
C THR A 33 9.82 -4.51 9.53
N SER A 34 8.53 -4.62 9.23
CA SER A 34 7.92 -5.84 8.71
C SER A 34 8.36 -6.18 7.29
N TYR A 35 8.93 -5.24 6.52
CA TYR A 35 9.41 -5.46 5.16
C TYR A 35 10.93 -5.46 5.05
N LYS A 36 11.69 -5.36 6.15
CA LYS A 36 13.16 -5.28 6.11
C LYS A 36 13.82 -6.40 5.31
N GLY A 37 13.28 -7.62 5.37
CA GLY A 37 13.77 -8.77 4.60
C GLY A 37 13.62 -8.63 3.08
N LYS A 38 12.85 -7.65 2.61
CA LYS A 38 12.59 -7.36 1.18
C LYS A 38 13.54 -6.30 0.62
N LEU A 39 14.52 -5.83 1.41
CA LEU A 39 15.50 -4.83 0.96
C LEU A 39 16.26 -5.23 -0.31
N PRO A 40 16.67 -6.50 -0.52
CA PRO A 40 17.28 -6.91 -1.79
C PRO A 40 16.36 -6.70 -3.00
N GLN A 41 15.06 -7.00 -2.86
CA GLN A 41 14.08 -6.79 -3.92
C GLN A 41 13.82 -5.30 -4.16
N LEU A 42 13.82 -4.47 -3.10
CA LEU A 42 13.74 -3.01 -3.27
C LEU A 42 14.92 -2.47 -4.08
N LYS A 43 16.14 -2.99 -3.87
CA LYS A 43 17.31 -2.61 -4.68
C LYS A 43 17.12 -3.00 -6.15
N GLN A 44 16.65 -4.22 -6.43
CA GLN A 44 16.33 -4.63 -7.80
C GLN A 44 15.26 -3.75 -8.45
N ALA A 45 14.22 -3.38 -7.70
CA ALA A 45 13.20 -2.46 -8.19
C ALA A 45 13.75 -1.06 -8.51
N VAL A 46 14.75 -0.59 -7.75
CA VAL A 46 15.46 0.67 -8.03
C VAL A 46 16.27 0.57 -9.32
N ASP A 47 16.93 -0.56 -9.57
CA ASP A 47 17.70 -0.76 -10.80
C ASP A 47 16.76 -0.78 -12.02
N VAL A 48 15.62 -1.48 -11.95
CA VAL A 48 14.58 -1.42 -13.00
C VAL A 48 14.02 -0.02 -13.18
N ALA A 49 13.86 0.76 -12.10
CA ALA A 49 13.40 2.14 -12.20
C ALA A 49 14.41 3.05 -12.92
N ARG A 50 15.72 2.80 -12.80
CA ARG A 50 16.78 3.54 -13.51
C ARG A 50 16.80 3.26 -15.01
N GLU A 51 16.34 2.09 -15.43
CA GLU A 51 16.18 1.74 -16.84
C GLU A 51 14.98 2.46 -17.49
N ASN A 52 14.11 3.09 -16.69
CA ASN A 52 13.00 3.86 -17.22
C ASN A 52 13.50 5.14 -17.91
N PRO A 53 13.19 5.38 -19.20
CA PRO A 53 13.69 6.53 -19.95
C PRO A 53 13.31 7.89 -19.34
N ARG A 54 12.26 7.96 -18.52
CA ARG A 54 11.85 9.19 -17.83
C ARG A 54 12.56 9.40 -16.50
N CYS A 55 13.20 8.39 -15.93
CA CYS A 55 13.82 8.47 -14.60
C CYS A 55 15.31 8.78 -14.74
N SER A 56 15.66 10.06 -14.80
CA SER A 56 17.07 10.48 -14.84
C SER A 56 17.75 10.40 -13.47
N GLN A 57 16.99 10.55 -12.39
CA GLN A 57 17.50 10.40 -11.03
C GLN A 57 16.50 9.69 -10.11
N VAL A 58 16.95 8.64 -9.41
CA VAL A 58 16.18 8.03 -8.31
C VAL A 58 16.45 8.81 -7.02
N LEU A 59 15.38 9.29 -6.38
CA LEU A 59 15.46 10.06 -5.13
C LEU A 59 15.22 9.18 -3.90
N LYS A 60 14.26 8.27 -3.98
CA LYS A 60 13.80 7.45 -2.83
C LYS A 60 13.21 6.13 -3.27
N GLY A 61 13.43 5.08 -2.50
CA GLY A 61 12.76 3.79 -2.64
C GLY A 61 12.11 3.34 -1.33
N THR A 62 10.86 2.89 -1.38
CA THR A 62 10.13 2.32 -0.24
C THR A 62 9.08 1.31 -0.71
N VAL A 63 8.47 0.58 0.22
CA VAL A 63 7.23 -0.17 -0.03
C VAL A 63 6.02 0.77 0.03
N ASN A 64 5.02 0.52 -0.80
CA ASN A 64 3.70 1.13 -0.71
C ASN A 64 2.80 0.24 0.15
N VAL A 65 2.68 0.55 1.44
CA VAL A 65 2.02 -0.31 2.44
C VAL A 65 0.57 -0.59 2.08
N ASP A 66 -0.12 0.35 1.45
CA ASP A 66 -1.55 0.24 1.08
C ASP A 66 -1.77 -0.71 -0.10
N LEU A 67 -0.75 -0.87 -0.95
CA LEU A 67 -0.76 -1.76 -2.12
C LEU A 67 -0.06 -3.10 -1.87
N SER A 68 0.53 -3.31 -0.69
CA SER A 68 1.46 -4.41 -0.44
C SER A 68 0.96 -5.38 0.62
N SER A 69 1.23 -6.67 0.39
CA SER A 69 1.26 -7.69 1.43
C SER A 69 2.69 -8.15 1.69
N GLN A 70 2.91 -8.88 2.79
CA GLN A 70 4.23 -9.46 3.12
C GLN A 70 4.78 -10.38 2.02
N GLN A 71 3.87 -11.06 1.32
CA GLN A 71 4.22 -12.00 0.26
C GLN A 71 4.35 -11.30 -1.09
N VAL A 72 3.49 -10.30 -1.36
CA VAL A 72 3.43 -9.57 -2.63
C VAL A 72 3.65 -8.07 -2.34
N PRO A 73 4.90 -7.63 -2.16
CA PRO A 73 5.19 -6.21 -1.95
C PRO A 73 5.03 -5.43 -3.25
N VAL A 74 4.59 -4.18 -3.16
CA VAL A 74 4.57 -3.21 -4.25
C VAL A 74 5.50 -2.08 -3.86
N PHE A 75 6.60 -1.92 -4.60
CA PHE A 75 7.58 -0.89 -4.34
C PHE A 75 7.18 0.43 -5.00
N LYS A 76 7.37 1.53 -4.28
CA LYS A 76 7.22 2.90 -4.77
C LYS A 76 8.60 3.52 -4.88
N ILE A 77 9.01 3.80 -6.12
CA ILE A 77 10.27 4.46 -6.43
C ILE A 77 9.98 5.89 -6.86
N LEU A 78 10.49 6.86 -6.11
CA LEU A 78 10.39 8.27 -6.45
C LEU A 78 11.54 8.65 -7.39
N CYS A 79 11.19 9.00 -8.61
CA CYS A 79 12.10 9.45 -9.66
C CYS A 79 11.96 10.95 -9.90
N ARG A 80 12.99 11.52 -10.50
CA ARG A 80 13.01 12.83 -11.12
C ARG A 80 13.42 12.67 -12.59
N ASP A 81 12.77 13.42 -13.47
CA ASP A 81 13.12 13.50 -14.90
C ASP A 81 14.09 14.65 -15.21
N ASP A 82 14.50 14.76 -16.47
CA ASP A 82 15.44 15.80 -16.93
C ASP A 82 14.89 17.22 -16.79
N GLU A 83 13.56 17.38 -16.77
CA GLU A 83 12.89 18.65 -16.49
C GLU A 83 12.77 18.96 -14.99
N ARG A 84 13.39 18.12 -14.15
CA ARG A 84 13.34 18.16 -12.68
C ARG A 84 11.96 17.89 -12.09
N LYS A 85 11.00 17.39 -12.88
CA LYS A 85 9.68 16.99 -12.37
C LYS A 85 9.81 15.64 -11.67
N THR A 86 9.08 15.48 -10.57
CA THR A 86 9.11 14.22 -9.80
C THR A 86 7.90 13.36 -10.12
N PHE A 87 8.10 12.06 -10.16
CA PHE A 87 7.03 11.08 -10.38
C PHE A 87 7.35 9.80 -9.63
N SER A 88 6.31 9.00 -9.37
CA SER A 88 6.47 7.70 -8.70
C SER A 88 6.24 6.57 -9.68
N LEU A 89 7.20 5.66 -9.77
CA LEU A 89 7.01 4.35 -10.37
C LEU A 89 6.53 3.37 -9.30
N LEU A 90 5.49 2.62 -9.62
CA LEU A 90 5.04 1.51 -8.80
C LEU A 90 5.46 0.22 -9.49
N LEU A 91 6.16 -0.64 -8.77
CA LEU A 91 6.68 -1.90 -9.30
C LEU A 91 6.20 -3.05 -8.43
N ASP A 92 5.70 -4.09 -9.07
CA ASP A 92 5.40 -5.35 -8.39
C ASP A 92 6.70 -5.97 -7.87
N GLY A 93 6.76 -6.35 -6.60
CA GLY A 93 8.00 -6.77 -5.95
C GLY A 93 8.39 -8.23 -6.20
N THR A 94 7.61 -8.97 -6.98
CA THR A 94 7.94 -10.32 -7.44
C THR A 94 8.41 -10.31 -8.90
N SER A 95 7.71 -9.58 -9.76
CA SER A 95 7.94 -9.53 -11.21
C SER A 95 8.72 -8.30 -11.68
N PHE A 96 8.82 -7.26 -10.84
CA PHE A 96 9.42 -5.95 -11.12
C PHE A 96 8.82 -5.22 -12.32
N LYS A 97 7.65 -5.63 -12.79
CA LYS A 97 6.89 -4.92 -13.82
C LYS A 97 6.14 -3.74 -13.22
N THR A 98 5.84 -2.75 -14.04
CA THR A 98 4.97 -1.63 -13.65
C THR A 98 3.66 -2.15 -13.08
N TYR A 99 3.38 -1.79 -11.84
CA TYR A 99 2.17 -2.19 -11.13
C TYR A 99 0.97 -1.46 -11.73
N ASP A 100 0.10 -2.22 -12.38
CA ASP A 100 -1.15 -1.71 -12.95
C ASP A 100 -2.22 -1.59 -11.86
N ARG A 101 -2.46 -0.35 -11.42
CA ARG A 101 -3.48 -0.03 -10.42
C ARG A 101 -4.88 -0.47 -10.83
N THR A 102 -5.18 -0.58 -12.14
CA THR A 102 -6.50 -0.98 -12.62
C THR A 102 -6.74 -2.49 -12.52
N LYS A 103 -5.66 -3.29 -12.53
CA LYS A 103 -5.70 -4.75 -12.36
C LYS A 103 -5.65 -5.17 -10.89
N SER A 104 -5.39 -4.23 -9.99
CA SER A 104 -5.41 -4.43 -8.55
C SER A 104 -6.83 -4.80 -8.08
N ARG A 105 -7.10 -6.10 -7.91
CA ARG A 105 -8.32 -6.59 -7.24
C ARG A 105 -8.45 -6.08 -5.79
N PHE A 106 -7.37 -5.54 -5.22
CA PHE A 106 -7.26 -5.10 -3.83
C PHE A 106 -7.79 -3.68 -3.57
N HIS A 107 -8.28 -2.95 -4.58
CA HIS A 107 -8.69 -1.54 -4.42
C HIS A 107 -10.09 -1.20 -4.89
N LYS A 108 -10.83 -2.16 -5.46
CA LYS A 108 -12.27 -1.98 -5.52
C LYS A 108 -12.79 -2.43 -4.16
N GLY A 109 -13.06 -1.45 -3.28
CA GLY A 109 -13.83 -1.71 -2.07
C GLY A 109 -15.09 -2.50 -2.41
N PRO A 110 -15.70 -3.17 -1.43
CA PRO A 110 -16.91 -3.95 -1.65
C PRO A 110 -17.94 -3.13 -2.43
N SER A 111 -18.60 -3.76 -3.40
CA SER A 111 -19.68 -3.10 -4.14
C SER A 111 -20.78 -2.66 -3.18
N GLU A 112 -21.58 -1.65 -3.57
CA GLU A 112 -22.71 -1.19 -2.75
C GLU A 112 -23.67 -2.35 -2.40
N ARG A 113 -23.86 -3.29 -3.32
CA ARG A 113 -24.62 -4.52 -3.07
C ARG A 113 -23.97 -5.38 -1.99
N SER A 114 -22.67 -5.68 -2.13
CA SER A 114 -21.92 -6.47 -1.15
C SER A 114 -21.91 -5.80 0.22
N MET A 115 -21.78 -4.48 0.28
CA MET A 115 -21.84 -3.73 1.54
C MET A 115 -23.19 -3.85 2.24
N ARG A 116 -24.30 -3.85 1.49
CA ARG A 116 -25.62 -4.12 2.08
C ARG A 116 -25.72 -5.55 2.61
N GLU A 117 -25.21 -6.53 1.87
CA GLU A 117 -25.20 -7.93 2.29
C GLU A 117 -24.35 -8.13 3.56
N PHE A 118 -23.16 -7.54 3.63
CA PHE A 118 -22.27 -7.62 4.78
C PHE A 118 -22.87 -6.93 6.01
N TRP A 119 -23.46 -5.75 5.82
CA TRP A 119 -24.14 -5.02 6.90
C TRP A 119 -25.27 -5.84 7.50
N THR A 120 -26.16 -6.39 6.66
CA THR A 120 -27.26 -7.25 7.11
C THR A 120 -26.76 -8.50 7.82
N ALA A 121 -25.74 -9.17 7.28
CA ALA A 121 -25.15 -10.35 7.89
C ALA A 121 -24.53 -10.05 9.26
N CYS A 122 -23.82 -8.91 9.40
CA CYS A 122 -23.17 -8.54 10.65
C CYS A 122 -24.19 -8.11 11.73
N ASN A 123 -25.24 -7.37 11.36
CA ASN A 123 -26.32 -7.05 12.32
C ASN A 123 -27.04 -8.30 12.79
N LYS A 124 -27.31 -9.24 11.87
CA LYS A 124 -27.87 -10.53 12.25
C LYS A 124 -26.94 -11.28 13.20
N ALA A 125 -25.63 -11.29 12.94
CA ALA A 125 -24.66 -11.92 13.84
C ALA A 125 -24.72 -11.35 15.26
N VAL A 126 -24.77 -10.02 15.41
CA VAL A 126 -24.87 -9.37 16.73
C VAL A 126 -26.22 -9.62 17.39
N ALA A 127 -27.31 -9.64 16.62
CA ALA A 127 -28.63 -9.99 17.14
C ALA A 127 -28.67 -11.46 17.60
N ASP A 128 -28.12 -12.40 16.85
CA ASP A 128 -28.14 -13.81 17.23
C ASP A 128 -27.35 -14.08 18.55
N MET A 129 -26.54 -13.12 19.03
CA MET A 129 -25.89 -13.18 20.36
C MET A 129 -26.84 -12.97 21.55
N TYR A 130 -28.13 -12.69 21.34
CA TYR A 130 -29.10 -12.52 22.44
C TYR A 130 -29.19 -13.74 23.38
N GLU A 131 -28.74 -14.92 22.97
CA GLU A 131 -28.70 -16.10 23.86
C GLU A 131 -27.70 -15.94 25.01
N ASP A 132 -26.64 -15.15 24.82
CA ASP A 132 -25.57 -14.94 25.79
C ASP A 132 -25.81 -13.73 26.72
N PHE A 133 -26.80 -12.89 26.40
CA PHE A 133 -27.04 -11.62 27.08
C PHE A 133 -28.52 -11.41 27.40
N ARG A 134 -28.80 -10.81 28.56
CA ARG A 134 -30.18 -10.46 28.94
C ARG A 134 -30.74 -9.38 28.01
N THR A 135 -29.93 -8.39 27.65
CA THR A 135 -30.29 -7.34 26.70
C THR A 135 -29.08 -6.94 25.86
N ILE A 136 -29.34 -6.54 24.62
CA ILE A 136 -28.36 -5.93 23.70
C ILE A 136 -28.99 -4.63 23.18
N ARG A 137 -28.19 -3.56 23.15
CA ARG A 137 -28.54 -2.26 22.59
C ARG A 137 -27.48 -1.86 21.59
N VAL A 138 -27.78 -2.04 20.30
CA VAL A 138 -26.89 -1.63 19.21
C VAL A 138 -26.80 -0.09 19.16
N LEU A 139 -25.58 0.44 19.18
CA LEU A 139 -25.28 1.87 19.13
C LEU A 139 -25.01 2.34 17.69
N THR A 140 -24.41 1.48 16.86
CA THR A 140 -24.16 1.77 15.44
C THR A 140 -25.45 1.71 14.62
N ARG A 141 -26.06 2.87 14.37
CA ARG A 141 -27.35 2.97 13.65
C ARG A 141 -27.21 2.99 12.13
N GLU A 142 -26.08 3.49 11.64
CA GLU A 142 -25.80 3.65 10.22
C GLU A 142 -24.68 2.71 9.79
N ARG A 143 -24.66 2.38 8.49
CA ARG A 143 -23.64 1.50 7.93
C ARG A 143 -22.27 2.20 8.00
N PRO A 144 -21.29 1.65 8.74
CA PRO A 144 -19.97 2.26 8.86
C PRO A 144 -19.17 2.10 7.56
N GLU A 145 -18.09 2.87 7.45
CA GLU A 145 -17.09 2.64 6.41
C GLU A 145 -16.39 1.29 6.64
N PRO A 146 -16.21 0.47 5.58
CA PRO A 146 -15.56 -0.82 5.71
C PRO A 146 -14.06 -0.66 6.00
N THR A 147 -13.54 -1.46 6.90
CA THR A 147 -12.10 -1.62 7.07
C THR A 147 -11.58 -2.61 6.03
N LEU A 148 -10.65 -2.18 5.17
CA LEU A 148 -10.05 -3.05 4.17
C LEU A 148 -8.76 -3.66 4.71
N TYR A 149 -8.69 -4.98 4.73
CA TYR A 149 -7.53 -5.72 5.19
C TYR A 149 -6.61 -6.13 4.04
N LYS A 150 -5.34 -6.40 4.39
CA LYS A 150 -4.28 -6.74 3.43
C LYS A 150 -4.50 -8.07 2.71
N ASP A 151 -5.33 -8.94 3.26
CA ASP A 151 -5.73 -10.23 2.69
C ASP A 151 -7.00 -10.14 1.84
N ALA A 152 -7.41 -8.92 1.46
CA ALA A 152 -8.64 -8.61 0.74
C ALA A 152 -9.92 -8.94 1.52
N THR A 153 -9.83 -9.13 2.84
CA THR A 153 -11.00 -9.25 3.70
C THR A 153 -11.58 -7.87 4.02
N VAL A 154 -12.87 -7.84 4.32
CA VAL A 154 -13.61 -6.62 4.64
C VAL A 154 -14.10 -6.70 6.08
N GLY A 155 -13.72 -5.74 6.91
CA GLY A 155 -14.20 -5.57 8.27
C GLY A 155 -15.38 -4.61 8.35
N ILE A 156 -16.41 -4.99 9.10
CA ILE A 156 -17.49 -4.10 9.52
C ILE A 156 -17.56 -4.12 11.05
N ALA A 157 -17.52 -2.93 11.67
CA ALA A 157 -17.58 -2.78 13.11
C ALA A 157 -18.97 -2.31 13.57
N ILE A 158 -19.51 -2.96 14.60
CA ILE A 158 -20.78 -2.60 15.25
C ILE A 158 -20.50 -2.44 16.74
N ASP A 159 -20.78 -1.26 17.26
CA ASP A 159 -20.71 -0.96 18.68
C ASP A 159 -22.07 -1.24 19.32
N PHE A 160 -22.07 -1.94 20.45
CA PHE A 160 -23.29 -2.24 21.20
C PHE A 160 -23.01 -2.31 22.71
N ASP A 161 -24.03 -1.97 23.48
CA ASP A 161 -24.04 -2.24 24.92
C ASP A 161 -24.82 -3.52 25.19
N ALA A 162 -24.45 -4.26 26.21
CA ALA A 162 -25.15 -5.46 26.63
C ALA A 162 -25.29 -5.52 28.16
N VAL A 163 -26.25 -6.32 28.63
CA VAL A 163 -26.37 -6.69 30.03
C VAL A 163 -26.17 -8.19 30.15
N SER A 164 -25.20 -8.62 30.96
CA SER A 164 -24.92 -10.04 31.18
C SER A 164 -26.09 -10.74 31.88
N LEU A 165 -26.07 -12.07 31.91
CA LEU A 165 -27.10 -12.86 32.60
C LEU A 165 -27.18 -12.55 34.11
N ILE A 166 -26.07 -12.11 34.71
CA ILE A 166 -26.00 -11.70 36.12
C ILE A 166 -26.29 -10.21 36.35
N GLY A 167 -26.61 -9.45 35.31
CA GLY A 167 -27.03 -8.05 35.40
C GLY A 167 -25.92 -7.01 35.26
N GLU A 168 -24.69 -7.40 34.92
CA GLU A 168 -23.58 -6.48 34.70
C GLU A 168 -23.71 -5.76 33.35
N ARG A 169 -23.41 -4.46 33.33
CA ARG A 169 -23.36 -3.68 32.09
C ARG A 169 -22.03 -3.91 31.40
N LEU A 170 -22.11 -4.28 30.13
CA LEU A 170 -20.96 -4.53 29.26
C LEU A 170 -21.05 -3.64 28.03
N ALA A 171 -19.89 -3.22 27.51
CA ALA A 171 -19.80 -2.50 26.24
C ALA A 171 -18.83 -3.24 25.32
N PHE A 172 -19.26 -3.47 24.09
CA PHE A 172 -18.50 -4.22 23.10
C PHE A 172 -18.47 -3.53 21.75
N ARG A 173 -17.39 -3.80 21.02
CA ARG A 173 -17.29 -3.65 19.57
C ARG A 173 -17.23 -5.05 18.95
N ALA A 174 -18.27 -5.39 18.19
CA ALA A 174 -18.27 -6.54 17.30
C ALA A 174 -17.63 -6.15 15.97
N GLU A 175 -16.73 -6.98 15.48
CA GLU A 175 -16.11 -6.83 14.17
C GLU A 175 -16.35 -8.09 13.34
N CYS A 176 -17.11 -7.95 12.24
CA CYS A 176 -17.33 -9.01 11.27
C CYS A 176 -16.31 -8.88 10.14
N ILE A 177 -15.41 -9.87 10.02
CA ILE A 177 -14.36 -9.91 9.00
C ILE A 177 -14.77 -10.90 7.91
N PHE A 178 -15.16 -10.39 6.74
CA PHE A 178 -15.67 -11.14 5.59
C PHE A 178 -14.53 -11.61 4.69
N THR A 179 -14.45 -12.93 4.45
CA THR A 179 -13.45 -13.53 3.56
C THR A 179 -13.94 -13.74 2.13
N SER A 180 -15.22 -14.06 1.98
CA SER A 180 -15.86 -14.22 0.67
C SER A 180 -17.38 -14.26 0.81
N GLY A 181 -18.10 -13.43 0.06
CA GLY A 181 -19.56 -13.36 0.15
C GLY A 181 -19.99 -13.07 1.60
N THR A 182 -20.97 -13.82 2.12
CA THR A 182 -21.48 -13.66 3.49
C THR A 182 -20.75 -14.50 4.54
N SER A 183 -19.65 -15.18 4.19
CA SER A 183 -18.83 -15.90 5.19
C SER A 183 -17.96 -14.91 5.96
N TYR A 184 -18.08 -14.91 7.30
CA TYR A 184 -17.35 -14.01 8.18
C TYR A 184 -16.80 -14.72 9.42
N ARG A 185 -15.79 -14.10 10.04
CA ARG A 185 -15.43 -14.34 11.44
C ARG A 185 -15.86 -13.15 12.28
N LEU A 186 -16.52 -13.43 13.41
CA LEU A 186 -16.91 -12.44 14.39
C LEU A 186 -15.82 -12.33 15.45
N LYS A 187 -15.35 -11.11 15.71
CA LYS A 187 -14.42 -10.78 16.79
C LYS A 187 -15.08 -9.78 17.72
N LEU A 188 -15.06 -10.05 19.03
CA LEU A 188 -15.54 -9.12 20.04
C LEU A 188 -14.35 -8.46 20.74
N THR A 189 -14.44 -7.15 20.93
CA THR A 189 -13.47 -6.39 21.72
C THR A 189 -14.23 -5.57 22.75
N GLY A 190 -13.80 -5.60 24.02
CA GLY A 190 -14.38 -4.74 25.05
C GLY A 190 -14.17 -3.27 24.70
N ARG A 191 -15.19 -2.45 24.95
CA ARG A 191 -15.13 -0.98 24.85
C ARG A 191 -15.22 -0.40 26.26
N GLU A 192 -14.60 0.74 26.48
CA GLU A 192 -14.79 1.48 27.72
C GLU A 192 -16.26 1.93 27.80
N VAL A 193 -16.91 1.63 28.93
CA VAL A 193 -18.28 2.10 29.17
C VAL A 193 -18.14 3.58 29.51
N ASP A 194 -18.66 4.45 28.65
CA ASP A 194 -18.72 5.87 28.97
C ASP A 194 -19.46 6.03 30.31
N ALA A 195 -18.76 6.53 31.32
CA ALA A 195 -19.35 6.78 32.63
C ALA A 195 -20.52 7.77 32.45
N PRO A 196 -21.67 7.53 33.10
CA PRO A 196 -22.85 8.39 32.97
C PRO A 196 -22.61 9.83 33.43
#